data_AF-A0AAJ2AZ29-F1
#
_entry.id   AF-A0AAJ2AZ29-F1
#
_cell.length_a   1.000
_cell.length_b   1.000
_cell.length_c   1.000
_cell.angle_alpha   90.00
_cell.angle_beta   90.00
_cell.angle_gamma   90.00
#
_symmetry.space_group_name_H-M   'P 1'
#
loop_
_entity.id
_entity.type
_entity.pdbx_description
1 polymer ?
#
loop_
_entity_poly.entity_id
_entity_poly.type
_entity_poly.pdbx_seq_one_letter_code
_entity_poly.pdbx_strand_id
1 'polypeptide(L)'
;LCMLHGIEPGIYWHMGKIVECGANCAEPKGKVILATIRRDSFDLEPMNPRERCTPASVAAHTLYEKTRPDLLTGPGGVLDLREATYEQLTERAVRVRGSRFIPADDYTVKLEGAGVVGMRTIFIGGIRDPILVEQIDTFLEGIKQQAHETYPELRSGEATLNFHVYGKNGVMGSFEPQTQAVPHEIGLLGEVTAANQELANAICSSVRIDVLHTPYPGQVATAGNFAIPLNPPENPIGPVCKFTVYHVMKIDSAESLFPVEIVEVGA
;
A
#
# COMPACT_ATOMS: atom_id res chain seq x y z
N LEU A 1 3.86 13.23 27.58
CA LEU A 1 2.91 13.14 28.71
C LEU A 1 3.08 11.84 29.51
N CYS A 2 2.89 10.65 28.92
CA CYS A 2 2.97 9.36 29.65
C CYS A 2 4.30 9.16 30.40
N MET A 3 5.42 9.44 29.73
CA MET A 3 6.76 9.40 30.33
C MET A 3 6.90 10.34 31.54
N LEU A 4 6.34 11.56 31.48
CA LEU A 4 6.37 12.53 32.59
C LEU A 4 5.58 12.04 33.82
N HIS A 5 4.62 11.13 33.62
CA HIS A 5 3.85 10.49 34.69
C HIS A 5 4.41 9.11 35.09
N GLY A 6 5.61 8.74 34.63
CA GLY A 6 6.29 7.50 35.01
C GLY A 6 5.63 6.23 34.47
N ILE A 7 4.95 6.31 33.32
CA ILE A 7 4.43 5.14 32.61
C ILE A 7 5.51 4.56 31.71
N GLU A 8 5.71 3.25 31.79
CA GLU A 8 6.74 2.54 31.02
C GLU A 8 6.53 2.65 29.50
N PRO A 9 7.61 2.81 28.70
CA PRO A 9 7.48 3.02 27.25
C PRO A 9 6.77 1.90 26.49
N GLY A 10 6.92 0.65 26.91
CA GLY A 10 6.24 -0.48 26.27
C GLY A 10 4.71 -0.33 26.25
N ILE A 11 4.15 0.26 27.31
CA ILE A 11 2.70 0.43 27.46
C ILE A 11 2.17 1.51 26.51
N TYR A 12 2.75 2.71 26.54
CA TYR A 12 2.23 3.81 25.72
C TYR A 12 2.60 3.66 24.24
N TRP A 13 3.71 3.01 23.89
CA TRP A 13 4.05 2.73 22.50
C TRP A 13 3.10 1.68 21.88
N HIS A 14 2.77 0.62 22.62
CA HIS A 14 1.79 -0.36 22.16
C HIS A 14 0.39 0.26 22.03
N MET A 15 -0.03 1.08 23.00
CA MET A 15 -1.26 1.85 22.90
C MET A 15 -1.26 2.71 21.62
N GLY A 16 -0.20 3.50 21.42
CA GLY A 16 0.00 4.35 20.23
C GLY A 16 -0.13 3.58 18.92
N LYS A 17 0.53 2.42 18.82
CA LYS A 17 0.50 1.54 17.64
C LYS A 17 -0.91 1.09 17.26
N ILE A 18 -1.80 0.93 18.23
CA ILE A 18 -3.19 0.52 17.96
C ILE A 18 -4.04 1.75 17.63
N VAL A 19 -3.95 2.81 18.44
CA VAL A 19 -4.85 3.97 18.32
C VAL A 19 -4.54 4.89 17.14
N GLU A 20 -3.35 4.78 16.52
CA GLU A 20 -3.01 5.52 15.30
C GLU A 20 -4.00 5.26 14.16
N CYS A 21 -4.64 4.09 14.17
CA CYS A 21 -5.65 3.66 13.20
C CYS A 21 -7.09 3.82 13.70
N GLY A 22 -7.30 4.52 14.83
CA GLY A 22 -8.62 4.67 15.45
C GLY A 22 -9.21 3.34 15.91
N ALA A 23 -10.52 3.14 15.69
CA ALA A 23 -11.23 1.92 16.08
C ALA A 23 -11.17 0.79 15.03
N ASN A 24 -10.13 0.73 14.20
CA ASN A 24 -9.92 -0.37 13.25
C ASN A 24 -9.71 -1.74 13.92
N CYS A 25 -9.33 -1.75 15.21
CA CYS A 25 -9.24 -2.96 16.02
C CYS A 25 -10.58 -3.43 16.61
N ALA A 26 -11.69 -2.72 16.34
CA ALA A 26 -13.02 -3.09 16.80
C ALA A 26 -13.74 -4.01 15.80
N GLU A 27 -14.79 -4.67 16.27
CA GLU A 27 -15.73 -5.47 15.51
C GLU A 27 -17.15 -4.86 15.64
N PRO A 28 -17.77 -4.44 14.53
CA PRO A 28 -17.14 -4.14 13.24
C PRO A 28 -16.10 -3.00 13.36
N LYS A 29 -15.24 -2.83 12.34
CA LYS A 29 -14.23 -1.77 12.31
C LYS A 29 -14.90 -0.39 12.45
N GLY A 30 -14.41 0.39 13.41
CA GLY A 30 -14.89 1.73 13.72
C GLY A 30 -13.89 2.82 13.35
N LYS A 31 -14.25 4.07 13.68
CA LYS A 31 -13.37 5.24 13.46
C LYS A 31 -12.74 5.78 14.73
N VAL A 32 -13.50 5.83 15.83
CA VAL A 32 -13.09 6.54 17.05
C VAL A 32 -12.97 5.55 18.20
N ILE A 33 -11.81 5.54 18.85
CA ILE A 33 -11.51 4.70 20.00
C ILE A 33 -11.07 5.59 21.17
N LEU A 34 -11.48 5.22 22.38
CA LEU A 34 -10.94 5.77 23.62
C LEU A 34 -9.87 4.81 24.13
N ALA A 35 -8.70 5.36 24.43
CA ALA A 35 -7.66 4.66 25.16
C ALA A 35 -7.50 5.25 26.55
N THR A 36 -7.76 4.45 27.58
CA THR A 36 -7.51 4.82 28.98
C THR A 36 -6.20 4.22 29.43
N ILE A 37 -5.15 5.05 29.56
CA ILE A 37 -3.84 4.59 29.98
C ILE A 37 -3.74 4.42 31.51
N ARG A 38 -3.02 3.39 31.94
CA ARG A 38 -2.74 3.05 33.35
C ARG A 38 -1.24 2.88 33.54
N ARG A 39 -0.81 2.59 34.77
CA ARG A 39 0.62 2.40 35.09
C ARG A 39 1.25 1.23 34.34
N ASP A 40 0.56 0.10 34.28
CA ASP A 40 1.05 -1.19 33.74
C ASP A 40 0.25 -1.68 32.53
N SER A 41 -0.76 -0.93 32.08
CA SER A 41 -1.72 -1.37 31.07
C SER A 41 -2.41 -0.20 30.37
N PHE A 42 -3.18 -0.50 29.34
CA PHE A 42 -4.14 0.44 28.76
C PHE A 42 -5.43 -0.29 28.36
N ASP A 43 -6.53 0.45 28.39
CA ASP A 43 -7.87 -0.06 28.06
C ASP A 43 -8.32 0.57 26.75
N LEU A 44 -8.86 -0.24 25.85
CA LEU A 44 -9.37 0.18 24.56
C LEU A 44 -10.88 -0.05 24.51
N GLU A 45 -11.64 0.99 24.21
CA GLU A 45 -13.08 0.92 24.01
C GLU A 45 -13.48 1.77 22.78
N PRO A 46 -14.24 1.22 21.82
CA PRO A 46 -14.74 2.01 20.70
C PRO A 46 -15.85 2.98 21.15
N MET A 47 -15.96 4.14 20.52
CA MET A 47 -16.94 5.16 20.92
C MET A 47 -18.34 4.96 20.34
N ASN A 48 -18.50 4.09 19.34
CA ASN A 48 -19.80 3.70 18.83
C ASN A 48 -20.36 2.51 19.63
N PRO A 49 -21.57 2.60 20.21
CA PRO A 49 -22.18 1.51 21.00
C PRO A 49 -22.37 0.20 20.23
N ARG A 50 -22.37 0.23 18.89
CA ARG A 50 -22.51 -0.97 18.04
C ARG A 50 -21.19 -1.69 17.77
N GLU A 51 -20.08 -1.13 18.22
CA GLU A 51 -18.73 -1.68 18.07
C GLU A 51 -18.26 -2.26 19.41
N ARG A 52 -17.40 -3.28 19.35
CA ARG A 52 -16.69 -3.83 20.51
C ARG A 52 -15.24 -4.15 20.16
N CYS A 53 -14.35 -4.04 21.13
CA CYS A 53 -13.04 -4.67 21.06
C CYS A 53 -13.12 -6.07 21.69
N THR A 54 -12.47 -7.05 21.06
CA THR A 54 -12.26 -8.40 21.60
C THR A 54 -10.76 -8.66 21.73
N PRO A 55 -10.31 -9.57 22.62
CA PRO A 55 -8.90 -9.92 22.71
C PRO A 55 -8.29 -10.28 21.35
N ALA A 56 -9.03 -11.06 20.54
CA ALA A 56 -8.60 -11.46 19.21
C ALA A 56 -8.51 -10.29 18.23
N SER A 57 -9.49 -9.38 18.21
CA SER A 57 -9.50 -8.24 17.30
C SER A 57 -8.39 -7.24 17.60
N VAL A 58 -8.14 -6.98 18.89
CA VAL A 58 -7.07 -6.10 19.34
C VAL A 58 -5.70 -6.72 19.05
N ALA A 59 -5.51 -8.01 19.38
CA ALA A 59 -4.26 -8.70 19.07
C ALA A 59 -3.99 -8.75 17.55
N ALA A 60 -5.00 -9.10 16.74
CA ALA A 60 -4.85 -9.13 15.29
C ALA A 60 -4.44 -7.77 14.72
N HIS A 61 -4.98 -6.68 15.26
CA HIS A 61 -4.62 -5.33 14.83
C HIS A 61 -3.23 -4.90 15.31
N THR A 62 -2.81 -5.31 16.51
CA THR A 62 -1.42 -5.13 16.99
C THR A 62 -0.42 -5.74 16.02
N LEU A 63 -0.68 -6.97 15.56
CA LEU A 63 0.25 -7.80 14.79
C LEU A 63 0.24 -7.49 13.27
N TYR A 64 -0.66 -6.62 12.82
CA TYR A 64 -0.86 -6.27 11.43
C TYR A 64 0.29 -5.41 10.85
N GLU A 65 0.53 -5.50 9.54
CA GLU A 65 1.50 -4.68 8.77
C GLU A 65 2.99 -4.90 9.08
N LYS A 66 3.38 -6.04 9.67
CA LYS A 66 4.76 -6.28 10.14
C LYS A 66 5.31 -7.61 9.67
N THR A 67 6.55 -7.58 9.17
CA THR A 67 7.30 -8.79 8.77
C THR A 67 7.56 -9.74 9.95
N ARG A 68 7.84 -9.17 11.12
CA ARG A 68 7.91 -9.87 12.40
C ARG A 68 6.87 -9.26 13.35
N PRO A 69 5.72 -9.93 13.57
CA PRO A 69 4.57 -9.30 14.20
C PRO A 69 4.71 -9.09 15.71
N ASP A 70 5.60 -9.84 16.38
CA ASP A 70 5.83 -9.83 17.83
C ASP A 70 6.96 -8.90 18.29
N LEU A 71 7.83 -8.44 17.38
CA LEU A 71 8.94 -7.52 17.66
C LEU A 71 8.93 -6.35 16.68
N LEU A 72 8.38 -5.22 17.10
CA LEU A 72 8.21 -4.06 16.25
C LEU A 72 9.42 -3.14 16.39
N THR A 73 10.35 -3.25 15.44
CA THR A 73 11.55 -2.41 15.41
C THR A 73 11.19 -1.01 14.91
N GLY A 74 11.67 0.02 15.60
CA GLY A 74 11.54 1.41 15.21
C GLY A 74 12.77 2.23 15.62
N PRO A 75 12.79 3.53 15.28
CA PRO A 75 13.84 4.43 15.76
C PRO A 75 13.90 4.44 17.29
N GLY A 76 15.10 4.27 17.85
CA GLY A 76 15.33 4.31 19.29
C GLY A 76 15.01 3.02 20.06
N GLY A 77 14.56 1.94 19.40
CA GLY A 77 14.40 0.65 20.06
C GLY A 77 13.43 -0.33 19.41
N VAL A 78 13.08 -1.38 20.15
CA VAL A 78 12.15 -2.43 19.74
C VAL A 78 10.99 -2.50 20.72
N LEU A 79 9.76 -2.44 20.21
CA LEU A 79 8.58 -2.77 20.98
C LEU A 79 8.39 -4.30 20.96
N ASP A 80 8.64 -4.93 22.10
CA ASP A 80 8.51 -6.36 22.34
C ASP A 80 7.10 -6.69 22.87
N LEU A 81 6.38 -7.51 22.11
CA LEU A 81 5.00 -7.87 22.34
C LEU A 81 4.82 -9.34 22.74
N ARG A 82 5.91 -10.10 22.94
CA ARG A 82 5.83 -11.54 23.21
C ARG A 82 5.11 -11.86 24.52
N GLU A 83 5.24 -11.00 25.51
CA GLU A 83 4.55 -11.10 26.80
C GLU A 83 3.23 -10.30 26.82
N ALA A 84 2.77 -9.80 25.67
CA ALA A 84 1.57 -9.00 25.61
C ALA A 84 0.33 -9.87 25.85
N THR A 85 -0.54 -9.42 26.76
CA THR A 85 -1.79 -10.10 27.10
C THR A 85 -2.99 -9.19 26.83
N TYR A 86 -4.09 -9.81 26.43
CA TYR A 86 -5.32 -9.13 26.01
C TYR A 86 -6.49 -9.71 26.81
N GLU A 87 -7.06 -8.91 27.69
CA GLU A 87 -8.09 -9.31 28.64
C GLU A 87 -9.40 -8.57 28.32
N GLN A 88 -10.51 -9.30 28.21
CA GLN A 88 -11.83 -8.67 28.06
C GLN A 88 -12.25 -8.04 29.39
N LEU A 89 -12.48 -6.72 29.43
CA LEU A 89 -12.94 -6.00 30.63
C LEU A 89 -14.46 -5.90 30.71
N THR A 90 -15.08 -5.63 29.57
CA THR A 90 -16.53 -5.53 29.39
C THR A 90 -16.88 -6.13 28.04
N GLU A 91 -18.16 -6.23 27.69
CA GLU A 91 -18.61 -6.65 26.35
C GLU A 91 -18.00 -5.82 25.20
N ARG A 92 -17.46 -4.62 25.49
CA ARG A 92 -16.95 -3.67 24.48
C ARG A 92 -15.51 -3.26 24.67
N ALA A 93 -14.93 -3.44 25.85
CA ALA A 93 -13.60 -2.94 26.20
C ALA A 93 -12.61 -4.08 26.47
N VAL A 94 -11.37 -3.90 26.00
CA VAL A 94 -10.25 -4.82 26.19
C VAL A 94 -9.11 -4.10 26.88
N ARG A 95 -8.45 -4.79 27.80
CA ARG A 95 -7.22 -4.33 28.44
C ARG A 95 -6.02 -5.03 27.87
N VAL A 96 -4.94 -4.27 27.70
CA VAL A 96 -3.68 -4.77 27.18
C VAL A 96 -2.56 -4.54 28.19
N ARG A 97 -1.73 -5.56 28.40
CA ARG A 97 -0.59 -5.58 29.34
C ARG A 97 0.65 -6.22 28.74
N GLY A 98 1.77 -6.11 29.44
CA GLY A 98 2.95 -6.97 29.26
C GLY A 98 3.91 -6.56 28.15
N SER A 99 3.56 -5.54 27.37
CA SER A 99 4.45 -5.00 26.32
C SER A 99 5.64 -4.27 26.92
N ARG A 100 6.81 -4.47 26.32
CA ARG A 100 8.08 -3.89 26.78
C ARG A 100 8.73 -3.13 25.65
N PHE A 101 9.40 -2.04 25.97
CA PHE A 101 10.23 -1.33 25.01
C PHE A 101 11.69 -1.60 25.35
N ILE A 102 12.43 -2.15 24.39
CA ILE A 102 13.86 -2.42 24.50
C ILE A 102 14.56 -1.24 23.83
N PRO A 103 15.13 -0.28 24.58
CA PRO A 103 15.80 0.87 23.99
C PRO A 103 17.03 0.41 23.19
N ALA A 104 17.30 1.11 22.09
CA ALA A 104 18.56 0.97 21.38
C ALA A 104 19.67 1.73 22.13
N ASP A 105 20.91 1.24 22.01
CA ASP A 105 22.09 1.91 22.58
C ASP A 105 22.38 3.25 21.89
N ASP A 106 22.05 3.33 20.60
CA ASP A 106 22.30 4.48 19.74
C ASP A 106 21.01 5.27 19.47
N TYR A 107 21.14 6.60 19.45
CA TYR A 107 20.06 7.45 18.97
C TYR A 107 19.99 7.40 17.45
N THR A 108 18.80 7.11 16.92
CA THR A 108 18.60 6.93 15.48
C THR A 108 17.39 7.69 14.99
N VAL A 109 17.43 8.12 13.73
CA VAL A 109 16.28 8.70 13.03
C VAL A 109 16.00 7.91 11.76
N LYS A 110 14.72 7.73 11.45
CA LYS A 110 14.29 7.12 10.19
C LYS A 110 14.28 8.19 9.10
N LEU A 111 15.05 7.96 8.06
CA LEU A 111 15.03 8.77 6.84
C LEU A 111 14.18 8.06 5.81
N GLU A 112 13.08 8.72 5.43
CA GLU A 112 12.21 8.30 4.35
C GLU A 112 12.15 9.41 3.32
N GLY A 113 12.40 9.04 2.07
CA GLY A 113 12.36 9.95 0.93
C GLY A 113 11.56 9.32 -0.19
N ALA A 114 10.76 10.14 -0.85
CA ALA A 114 10.12 9.77 -2.11
C ALA A 114 10.60 10.73 -3.20
N GLY A 115 10.77 10.22 -4.41
CA GLY A 115 11.18 11.01 -5.56
C GLY A 115 10.41 10.60 -6.80
N VAL A 116 10.16 11.58 -7.67
CA VAL A 116 9.57 11.36 -8.98
C VAL A 116 10.58 10.66 -9.88
N VAL A 117 10.16 9.59 -10.55
CA VAL A 117 10.99 8.79 -11.47
C VAL A 117 10.50 8.81 -12.91
N GLY A 118 9.43 9.54 -13.17
CA GLY A 118 8.85 9.68 -14.49
C GLY A 118 7.40 10.11 -14.40
N MET A 119 6.73 10.07 -15.54
CA MET A 119 5.33 10.41 -15.72
C MET A 119 4.58 9.18 -16.20
N ARG A 120 3.28 9.08 -15.88
CA ARG A 120 2.43 7.94 -16.19
C ARG A 120 1.24 8.33 -17.03
N THR A 121 0.92 7.46 -17.99
CA THR A 121 -0.34 7.47 -18.72
C THR A 121 -0.91 6.07 -18.70
N ILE A 122 -2.22 5.98 -18.50
CA ILE A 122 -2.94 4.71 -18.53
C ILE A 122 -4.05 4.72 -19.58
N PHE A 123 -4.48 3.55 -20.00
CA PHE A 123 -5.80 3.34 -20.60
C PHE A 123 -6.46 2.13 -19.96
N ILE A 124 -7.78 2.13 -19.90
CA ILE A 124 -8.55 1.04 -19.29
C ILE A 124 -9.74 0.66 -20.17
N GLY A 125 -10.11 -0.61 -20.16
CA GLY A 125 -11.32 -1.09 -20.83
C GLY A 125 -11.62 -2.56 -20.55
N GLY A 126 -12.75 -3.02 -21.04
CA GLY A 126 -13.22 -4.40 -20.90
C GLY A 126 -12.99 -5.22 -22.16
N ILE A 127 -12.71 -6.51 -22.00
CA ILE A 127 -12.67 -7.50 -23.08
C ILE A 127 -13.58 -8.65 -22.68
N ARG A 128 -14.51 -9.01 -23.58
CA ARG A 128 -15.49 -10.08 -23.36
C ARG A 128 -15.50 -11.13 -24.47
N ASP A 129 -14.76 -10.92 -25.55
CA ASP A 129 -14.67 -11.93 -26.60
C ASP A 129 -13.95 -13.18 -26.06
N PRO A 130 -14.63 -14.35 -25.92
CA PRO A 130 -14.01 -15.54 -25.36
C PRO A 130 -12.80 -15.99 -26.17
N ILE A 131 -12.79 -15.78 -27.49
CA ILE A 131 -11.68 -16.15 -28.37
C ILE A 131 -10.43 -15.34 -28.01
N LEU A 132 -10.58 -14.03 -27.75
CA LEU A 132 -9.47 -13.19 -27.34
C LEU A 132 -9.04 -13.46 -25.88
N VAL A 133 -10.00 -13.66 -24.98
CA VAL A 133 -9.72 -13.92 -23.56
C VAL A 133 -8.88 -15.19 -23.38
N GLU A 134 -9.17 -16.26 -24.12
CA GLU A 134 -8.42 -17.53 -24.08
C GLU A 134 -6.94 -17.38 -24.47
N GLN A 135 -6.59 -16.36 -25.27
CA GLN A 135 -5.24 -16.12 -25.78
C GLN A 135 -4.66 -14.77 -25.36
N ILE A 136 -5.23 -14.15 -24.32
CA ILE A 136 -4.91 -12.76 -23.94
C ILE A 136 -3.43 -12.55 -23.64
N ASP A 137 -2.75 -13.53 -23.03
CA ASP A 137 -1.33 -13.41 -22.70
C ASP A 137 -0.47 -13.33 -23.96
N THR A 138 -0.68 -14.23 -24.91
CA THR A 138 0.05 -14.24 -26.19
C THR A 138 -0.25 -12.99 -27.01
N PHE A 139 -1.51 -12.54 -27.00
CA PHE A 139 -1.93 -11.31 -27.66
C PHE A 139 -1.20 -10.08 -27.11
N LEU A 140 -1.20 -9.92 -25.78
CA LEU A 140 -0.57 -8.79 -25.12
C LEU A 140 0.96 -8.83 -25.20
N GLU A 141 1.56 -10.02 -25.20
CA GLU A 141 3.01 -10.18 -25.43
C GLU A 141 3.41 -9.75 -26.85
N GLY A 142 2.61 -10.09 -27.86
CA GLY A 142 2.82 -9.61 -29.23
C GLY A 142 2.75 -8.09 -29.33
N ILE A 143 1.78 -7.46 -28.65
CA ILE A 143 1.67 -6.00 -28.61
C ILE A 143 2.87 -5.38 -27.89
N LYS A 144 3.32 -5.95 -26.77
CA LYS A 144 4.55 -5.49 -26.11
C LYS A 144 5.73 -5.56 -27.06
N GLN A 145 5.93 -6.68 -27.74
CA GLN A 145 7.02 -6.84 -28.70
C GLN A 145 6.99 -5.76 -29.79
N GLN A 146 5.83 -5.51 -30.39
CA GLN A 146 5.66 -4.47 -31.40
C GLN A 146 5.93 -3.05 -30.87
N ALA A 147 5.48 -2.77 -29.64
CA ALA A 147 5.79 -1.51 -28.97
C ALA A 147 7.30 -1.35 -28.73
N HIS A 148 7.99 -2.41 -28.30
CA HIS A 148 9.45 -2.42 -28.16
C HIS A 148 10.16 -2.28 -29.51
N GLU A 149 9.60 -2.75 -30.62
CA GLU A 149 10.14 -2.52 -31.97
C GLU A 149 10.01 -1.05 -32.40
N THR A 150 8.91 -0.41 -32.02
CA THR A 150 8.56 0.97 -32.39
C THR A 150 9.29 2.01 -31.53
N TYR A 151 9.39 1.79 -30.22
CA TYR A 151 9.91 2.76 -29.25
C TYR A 151 11.24 2.30 -28.64
N PRO A 152 12.37 2.95 -29.00
CA PRO A 152 13.68 2.66 -28.41
C PRO A 152 13.71 2.77 -26.88
N GLU A 153 12.92 3.68 -26.30
CA GLU A 153 12.86 3.95 -24.86
C GLU A 153 12.31 2.75 -24.07
N LEU A 154 11.38 2.00 -24.66
CA LEU A 154 10.92 0.72 -24.08
C LEU A 154 12.05 -0.32 -24.10
N ARG A 155 12.88 -0.36 -25.15
CA ARG A 155 14.03 -1.29 -25.23
C ARG A 155 15.17 -0.91 -24.29
N SER A 156 15.44 0.37 -24.12
CA SER A 156 16.50 0.86 -23.21
C SER A 156 16.09 0.79 -21.74
N GLY A 157 14.79 0.68 -21.45
CA GLY A 157 14.23 0.73 -20.09
C GLY A 157 14.01 2.15 -19.57
N GLU A 158 14.16 3.17 -20.42
CA GLU A 158 13.82 4.57 -20.12
C GLU A 158 12.30 4.81 -20.09
N ALA A 159 11.54 3.90 -20.70
CA ALA A 159 10.11 3.76 -20.54
C ALA A 159 9.74 2.32 -20.16
N THR A 160 8.57 2.14 -19.55
CA THR A 160 8.02 0.81 -19.25
C THR A 160 6.57 0.71 -19.72
N LEU A 161 6.18 -0.49 -20.16
CA LEU A 161 4.82 -0.84 -20.55
C LEU A 161 4.36 -2.05 -19.75
N ASN A 162 3.30 -1.89 -18.97
CA ASN A 162 2.67 -2.95 -18.20
C ASN A 162 1.21 -3.14 -18.60
N PHE A 163 0.76 -4.39 -18.55
CA PHE A 163 -0.64 -4.74 -18.70
C PHE A 163 -1.11 -5.43 -17.43
N HIS A 164 -2.17 -4.91 -16.83
CA HIS A 164 -2.85 -5.51 -15.68
C HIS A 164 -4.18 -6.10 -16.14
N VAL A 165 -4.38 -7.41 -15.95
CA VAL A 165 -5.55 -8.15 -16.42
C VAL A 165 -6.44 -8.55 -15.23
N TYR A 166 -7.35 -7.66 -14.86
CA TYR A 166 -8.35 -7.91 -13.83
C TYR A 166 -9.39 -8.94 -14.29
N GLY A 167 -9.79 -9.83 -13.39
CA GLY A 167 -10.63 -11.01 -13.71
C GLY A 167 -9.83 -12.26 -14.02
N LYS A 168 -8.55 -12.12 -14.41
CA LYS A 168 -7.62 -13.26 -14.59
C LYS A 168 -6.65 -13.38 -13.42
N ASN A 169 -5.69 -12.47 -13.31
CA ASN A 169 -4.65 -12.51 -12.27
C ASN A 169 -4.11 -11.12 -11.88
N GLY A 170 -4.82 -10.03 -12.19
CA GLY A 170 -4.35 -8.66 -11.93
C GLY A 170 -4.12 -8.30 -10.45
N VAL A 171 -4.63 -9.09 -9.49
CA VAL A 171 -4.42 -8.89 -8.04
C VAL A 171 -3.28 -9.74 -7.49
N MET A 172 -3.34 -11.05 -7.70
CA MET A 172 -2.39 -12.01 -7.13
C MET A 172 -1.18 -12.31 -8.04
N GLY A 173 -1.22 -11.87 -9.30
CA GLY A 173 -0.14 -12.13 -10.26
C GLY A 173 0.13 -13.62 -10.43
N SER A 174 1.38 -14.03 -10.20
CA SER A 174 1.81 -15.44 -10.22
C SER A 174 1.28 -16.27 -9.05
N PHE A 175 0.76 -15.63 -8.00
CA PHE A 175 0.17 -16.30 -6.83
C PHE A 175 -1.33 -16.60 -6.98
N GLU A 176 -1.92 -16.33 -8.15
CA GLU A 176 -3.33 -16.63 -8.41
C GLU A 176 -3.56 -18.16 -8.36
N PRO A 177 -4.36 -18.68 -7.41
CA PRO A 177 -4.59 -20.12 -7.30
C PRO A 177 -5.41 -20.70 -8.47
N GLN A 178 -6.28 -19.91 -9.11
CA GLN A 178 -7.17 -20.38 -10.17
C GLN A 178 -6.59 -20.17 -11.58
N THR A 179 -5.47 -20.82 -11.89
CA THR A 179 -4.73 -20.61 -13.15
C THR A 179 -5.42 -21.16 -14.41
N GLN A 180 -6.37 -22.08 -14.27
CA GLN A 180 -7.07 -22.74 -15.38
C GLN A 180 -8.44 -22.13 -15.69
N ALA A 181 -8.90 -21.17 -14.88
CA ALA A 181 -10.19 -20.54 -15.11
C ALA A 181 -10.08 -19.55 -16.28
N VAL A 182 -10.94 -19.71 -17.30
CA VAL A 182 -11.13 -18.70 -18.34
C VAL A 182 -12.24 -17.76 -17.87
N PRO A 183 -11.93 -16.49 -17.56
CA PRO A 183 -12.94 -15.54 -17.12
C PRO A 183 -13.90 -15.20 -18.26
N HIS A 184 -15.16 -14.92 -17.91
CA HIS A 184 -16.19 -14.51 -18.89
C HIS A 184 -15.94 -13.09 -19.44
N GLU A 185 -15.29 -12.25 -18.64
CA GLU A 185 -14.96 -10.86 -18.96
C GLU A 185 -13.70 -10.48 -18.17
N ILE A 186 -12.82 -9.70 -18.79
CA ILE A 186 -11.61 -9.17 -18.16
C ILE A 186 -11.56 -7.65 -18.29
N GLY A 187 -10.98 -7.02 -17.26
CA GLY A 187 -10.58 -5.61 -17.31
C GLY A 187 -9.10 -5.52 -17.66
N LEU A 188 -8.78 -4.83 -18.75
CA LEU A 188 -7.39 -4.56 -19.13
C LEU A 188 -7.06 -3.11 -18.78
N LEU A 189 -6.03 -2.93 -17.95
CA LEU A 189 -5.39 -1.66 -17.66
C LEU A 189 -3.99 -1.68 -18.29
N GLY A 190 -3.81 -0.89 -19.35
CA GLY A 190 -2.50 -0.59 -19.92
C GLY A 190 -1.87 0.59 -19.18
N GLU A 191 -0.61 0.45 -18.80
CA GLU A 191 0.13 1.46 -18.05
C GLU A 191 1.48 1.69 -18.72
N VAL A 192 1.75 2.96 -19.05
CA VAL A 192 3.04 3.40 -19.55
C VAL A 192 3.65 4.38 -18.58
N THR A 193 4.93 4.18 -18.27
CA THR A 193 5.75 5.17 -17.56
C THR A 193 6.92 5.60 -18.42
N ALA A 194 7.23 6.90 -18.46
CA ALA A 194 8.38 7.42 -19.20
C ALA A 194 9.00 8.65 -18.51
N ALA A 195 10.12 9.16 -19.04
CA ALA A 195 10.82 10.31 -18.47
C ALA A 195 9.98 11.61 -18.42
N ASN A 196 9.04 11.80 -19.37
CA ASN A 196 8.14 12.94 -19.43
C ASN A 196 6.73 12.52 -19.87
N GLN A 197 5.75 13.42 -19.70
CA GLN A 197 4.34 13.13 -19.90
C GLN A 197 3.99 12.98 -21.38
N GLU A 198 4.67 13.72 -22.25
CA GLU A 198 4.50 13.69 -23.70
C GLU A 198 4.86 12.32 -24.26
N LEU A 199 6.01 11.76 -23.86
CA LEU A 199 6.46 10.44 -24.26
C LEU A 199 5.54 9.33 -23.69
N ALA A 200 5.16 9.44 -22.42
CA ALA A 200 4.22 8.49 -21.81
C ALA A 200 2.87 8.48 -22.57
N ASN A 201 2.35 9.65 -22.95
CA ASN A 201 1.12 9.78 -23.73
C ASN A 201 1.28 9.18 -25.13
N ALA A 202 2.38 9.48 -25.82
CA ALA A 202 2.61 9.00 -27.18
C ALA A 202 2.66 7.46 -27.25
N ILE A 203 3.46 6.83 -26.38
CA ILE A 203 3.56 5.37 -26.31
C ILE A 203 2.21 4.78 -25.89
N CYS A 204 1.56 5.33 -24.85
CA CYS A 204 0.28 4.84 -24.35
C CYS A 204 -0.83 4.88 -25.41
N SER A 205 -0.86 5.94 -26.23
CA SER A 205 -1.85 6.08 -27.30
C SER A 205 -1.61 5.08 -28.43
N SER A 206 -0.36 4.88 -28.84
CA SER A 206 -0.01 3.85 -29.84
C SER A 206 -0.38 2.45 -29.35
N VAL A 207 0.03 2.09 -28.14
CA VAL A 207 -0.25 0.76 -27.58
C VAL A 207 -1.74 0.50 -27.44
N ARG A 208 -2.55 1.50 -27.06
CA ARG A 208 -4.01 1.35 -27.02
C ARG A 208 -4.58 1.07 -28.42
N ILE A 209 -4.08 1.74 -29.45
CA ILE A 209 -4.50 1.50 -30.85
C ILE A 209 -4.15 0.06 -31.23
N ASP A 210 -2.97 -0.43 -30.87
CA ASP A 210 -2.57 -1.82 -31.11
C ASP A 210 -3.51 -2.80 -30.40
N VAL A 211 -3.89 -2.55 -29.13
CA VAL A 211 -4.87 -3.37 -28.41
C VAL A 211 -6.24 -3.43 -29.11
N LEU A 212 -6.66 -2.34 -29.75
CA LEU A 212 -7.95 -2.26 -30.45
C LEU A 212 -7.97 -2.91 -31.83
N HIS A 213 -6.82 -2.94 -32.52
CA HIS A 213 -6.78 -3.21 -33.95
C HIS A 213 -5.87 -4.38 -34.35
N THR A 214 -5.01 -4.88 -33.45
CA THR A 214 -4.18 -6.05 -33.73
C THR A 214 -5.06 -7.29 -33.96
N PRO A 215 -4.87 -8.00 -35.08
CA PRO A 215 -5.65 -9.19 -35.36
C PRO A 215 -5.21 -10.35 -34.47
N TYR A 216 -6.13 -11.28 -34.20
CA TYR A 216 -5.84 -12.51 -33.45
C TYR A 216 -6.49 -13.73 -34.11
N PRO A 217 -5.89 -14.93 -33.97
CA PRO A 217 -6.46 -16.17 -34.47
C PRO A 217 -7.92 -16.38 -34.06
N GLY A 218 -8.78 -16.68 -35.03
CA GLY A 218 -10.21 -16.93 -34.80
C GLY A 218 -11.09 -15.68 -34.67
N GLN A 219 -10.52 -14.48 -34.83
CA GLN A 219 -11.26 -13.22 -34.79
C GLN A 219 -12.44 -13.21 -35.78
N VAL A 220 -13.65 -12.97 -35.27
CA VAL A 220 -14.89 -12.94 -36.07
C VAL A 220 -15.21 -11.54 -36.60
N ALA A 221 -14.95 -10.49 -35.79
CA ALA A 221 -15.23 -9.10 -36.13
C ALA A 221 -13.95 -8.36 -36.53
N THR A 222 -14.04 -7.36 -37.40
CA THR A 222 -12.87 -6.60 -37.90
C THR A 222 -12.19 -5.72 -36.83
N ALA A 223 -12.91 -5.32 -35.78
CA ALA A 223 -12.42 -4.52 -34.65
C ALA A 223 -13.43 -4.56 -33.49
N GLY A 224 -13.16 -3.84 -32.40
CA GLY A 224 -14.13 -3.61 -31.31
C GLY A 224 -14.08 -4.66 -30.19
N ASN A 225 -12.96 -5.38 -30.07
CA ASN A 225 -12.69 -6.35 -29.01
C ASN A 225 -12.39 -5.71 -27.64
N PHE A 226 -12.22 -4.39 -27.59
CA PHE A 226 -11.87 -3.64 -26.38
C PHE A 226 -12.85 -2.49 -26.14
N ALA A 227 -13.66 -2.63 -25.10
CA ALA A 227 -14.67 -1.66 -24.71
C ALA A 227 -14.07 -0.57 -23.81
N ILE A 228 -13.94 0.64 -24.34
CA ILE A 228 -13.35 1.77 -23.62
C ILE A 228 -14.45 2.57 -22.91
N PRO A 229 -14.38 2.80 -21.59
CA PRO A 229 -15.42 3.48 -20.83
C PRO A 229 -15.30 5.01 -20.86
N LEU A 230 -14.16 5.57 -21.24
CA LEU A 230 -13.85 7.00 -21.13
C LEU A 230 -13.34 7.58 -22.45
N ASN A 231 -13.62 8.87 -22.66
CA ASN A 231 -13.02 9.68 -23.72
C ASN A 231 -12.51 11.01 -23.11
N PRO A 232 -11.23 11.39 -23.25
CA PRO A 232 -10.17 10.68 -23.97
C PRO A 232 -9.86 9.30 -23.37
N PRO A 233 -9.44 8.32 -24.19
CA PRO A 233 -9.26 6.96 -23.72
C PRO A 233 -7.95 6.76 -22.95
N GLU A 234 -6.94 7.60 -23.20
CA GLU A 234 -5.71 7.69 -22.41
C GLU A 234 -5.84 8.77 -21.33
N ASN A 235 -5.37 8.43 -20.13
CA ASN A 235 -5.50 9.25 -18.93
C ASN A 235 -4.10 9.52 -18.36
N PRO A 236 -3.58 10.74 -18.47
CA PRO A 236 -2.38 11.17 -17.76
C PRO A 236 -2.64 11.13 -16.25
N ILE A 237 -1.93 10.24 -15.54
CA ILE A 237 -2.06 10.12 -14.08
C ILE A 237 -1.07 11.04 -13.35
N GLY A 238 -0.02 11.48 -14.06
CA GLY A 238 0.98 12.39 -13.53
C GLY A 238 2.21 11.66 -13.00
N PRO A 239 2.92 12.24 -12.02
CA PRO A 239 4.20 11.73 -11.55
C PRO A 239 4.14 10.32 -10.97
N VAL A 240 5.12 9.50 -11.34
CA VAL A 240 5.41 8.23 -10.67
C VAL A 240 6.43 8.46 -9.59
N CYS A 241 6.09 8.11 -8.36
CA CYS A 241 7.02 8.22 -7.23
C CYS A 241 7.58 6.85 -6.86
N LYS A 242 8.85 6.80 -6.47
CA LYS A 242 9.43 5.67 -5.74
C LYS A 242 10.01 6.14 -4.41
N PHE A 243 10.13 5.22 -3.46
CA PHE A 243 10.99 5.45 -2.31
C PHE A 243 12.44 5.60 -2.78
N THR A 244 13.04 6.75 -2.51
CA THR A 244 14.44 7.08 -2.86
C THR A 244 15.37 6.90 -1.67
N VAL A 245 14.85 7.06 -0.46
CA VAL A 245 15.58 6.85 0.79
C VAL A 245 14.70 6.03 1.72
N TYR A 246 15.28 4.96 2.27
CA TYR A 246 14.69 4.16 3.34
C TYR A 246 15.83 3.68 4.23
N HIS A 247 16.21 4.50 5.20
CA HIS A 247 17.42 4.27 6.00
C HIS A 247 17.21 4.68 7.46
N VAL A 248 17.92 4.02 8.37
CA VAL A 248 18.00 4.39 9.79
C VAL A 248 19.37 4.97 10.03
N MET A 249 19.43 6.27 10.28
CA MET A 249 20.67 7.02 10.47
C MET A 249 20.94 7.21 11.96
N LYS A 250 22.15 6.86 12.39
CA LYS A 250 22.65 7.15 13.74
C LYS A 250 23.00 8.63 13.86
N ILE A 251 22.61 9.25 14.98
CA ILE A 251 22.94 10.64 15.31
C ILE A 251 23.36 10.75 16.78
N ASP A 252 24.03 11.84 17.12
CA ASP A 252 24.60 12.01 18.46
C ASP A 252 23.52 12.32 19.52
N SER A 253 22.48 13.08 19.16
CA SER A 253 21.38 13.46 20.05
C SER A 253 20.13 13.88 19.29
N ALA A 254 18.99 13.96 19.98
CA ALA A 254 17.73 14.43 19.42
C ALA A 254 17.80 15.85 18.81
N GLU A 255 18.65 16.72 19.37
CA GLU A 255 18.77 18.13 18.99
C GLU A 255 19.78 18.36 17.85
N SER A 256 20.63 17.38 17.58
CA SER A 256 21.73 17.50 16.60
C SER A 256 21.29 17.88 15.19
N LEU A 257 20.12 17.39 14.76
CA LEU A 257 19.54 17.67 13.43
C LEU A 257 18.21 18.43 13.50
N PHE A 258 17.63 18.58 14.68
CA PHE A 258 16.31 19.20 14.90
C PHE A 258 16.41 20.21 16.06
N PRO A 259 17.03 21.38 15.84
CA PRO A 259 17.15 22.39 16.89
C PRO A 259 15.76 22.86 17.31
N VAL A 260 15.53 22.93 18.62
CA VAL A 260 14.27 23.40 19.22
C VAL A 260 14.51 24.77 19.85
N GLU A 261 13.66 25.74 19.51
CA GLU A 261 13.61 27.05 20.18
C GLU A 261 12.32 27.14 20.99
N ILE A 262 12.45 27.42 22.30
CA ILE A 262 11.31 27.69 23.17
C ILE A 262 11.27 29.20 23.38
N VAL A 263 10.20 29.84 22.90
CA VAL A 263 9.99 31.28 23.05
C VAL A 263 8.78 31.52 23.96
N GLU A 264 8.98 32.32 25.00
CA GLU A 264 7.89 32.83 25.83
C GLU A 264 7.26 34.03 25.13
N VAL A 265 5.98 33.91 24.75
CA VAL A 265 5.26 34.98 24.04
C VAL A 265 4.44 35.79 25.05
N GLY A 266 5.01 36.91 25.50
CA GLY A 266 4.35 37.93 26.34
C GLY A 266 4.42 37.66 27.85
N ALA A 267 4.21 38.73 28.64
CA ALA A 267 4.03 38.73 30.08
C ALA A 267 2.55 38.93 30.45
#